data_AF-A0A377HX04-F1
#
_entry.id   AF-A0A377HX04-F1
#
_cell.length_a   1.000
_cell.length_b   1.000
_cell.length_c   1.000
_cell.angle_alpha   90.00
_cell.angle_beta   90.00
_cell.angle_gamma   90.00
#
_symmetry.space_group_name_H-M   'P 1'
#
loop_
_entity.id
_entity.type
_entity.pdbx_description
1 polymer ?
#
loop_
_entity_poly.entity_id
_entity_poly.type
_entity_poly.pdbx_seq_one_letter_code
_entity_poly.pdbx_strand_id
1 'polypeptide(L)'
;MSKYISKHYFKILLLVFSVSTILALGYQPHSIRHLLGKTIFLWLVLYFTYKTNKKLFYISSSIIFIMSLLYMPQAIMLGPISTGILISLFETNTTESIEYLSNIPSDIYFYCLLYVALFILLIMASKQASKQATVTSLNIKIISS
;
A
#
# COMPACT_ATOMS: atom_id res chain seq x y z
N MET A 1 4.91 -28.88 -3.71
CA MET A 1 5.82 -27.71 -3.63
C MET A 1 5.12 -26.33 -3.73
N SER A 2 4.15 -26.11 -4.63
CA SER A 2 3.58 -24.76 -4.93
C SER A 2 2.77 -24.05 -3.81
N LYS A 3 2.17 -24.80 -2.86
CA LYS A 3 1.29 -24.24 -1.81
C LYS A 3 1.95 -23.33 -0.77
N TYR A 4 3.24 -23.52 -0.47
CA TYR A 4 3.95 -22.69 0.52
C TYR A 4 4.41 -21.37 -0.08
N ILE A 5 4.82 -21.40 -1.35
CA ILE A 5 5.39 -20.26 -2.06
C ILE A 5 4.41 -19.09 -2.11
N SER A 6 3.12 -19.32 -2.42
CA SER A 6 2.14 -18.24 -2.52
C SER A 6 1.84 -17.54 -1.18
N LYS A 7 1.85 -18.26 -0.05
CA LYS A 7 1.64 -17.65 1.28
C LYS A 7 2.82 -16.78 1.69
N HIS A 8 4.05 -17.23 1.47
CA HIS A 8 5.25 -16.44 1.75
C HIS A 8 5.36 -15.25 0.80
N TYR A 9 5.07 -15.47 -0.49
CA TYR A 9 5.02 -14.43 -1.51
C TYR A 9 4.03 -13.31 -1.16
N PHE A 10 2.82 -13.65 -0.71
CA PHE A 10 1.86 -12.65 -0.25
C PHE A 10 2.39 -11.82 0.94
N LYS A 11 3.00 -12.46 1.94
CA LYS A 11 3.54 -11.75 3.11
C LYS A 11 4.68 -10.80 2.74
N ILE A 12 5.55 -11.23 1.82
CA ILE A 12 6.66 -10.42 1.31
C ILE A 12 6.11 -9.23 0.52
N LEU A 13 5.17 -9.46 -0.42
CA LEU A 13 4.51 -8.37 -1.14
C LEU A 13 3.79 -7.40 -0.22
N LEU A 14 3.14 -7.89 0.82
CA LEU A 14 2.49 -7.04 1.82
C LEU A 14 3.50 -6.17 2.56
N LEU A 15 4.69 -6.70 2.85
CA LEU A 15 5.77 -5.95 3.49
C LEU A 15 6.35 -4.90 2.55
N VAL A 16 6.62 -5.26 1.30
CA VAL A 16 7.09 -4.32 0.27
C VAL A 16 6.06 -3.22 0.05
N PHE A 17 4.77 -3.57 -0.08
CA PHE A 17 3.68 -2.61 -0.15
C PHE A 17 3.66 -1.67 1.04
N SER A 18 3.77 -2.20 2.27
CA SER A 18 3.77 -1.39 3.48
C SER A 18 4.94 -0.40 3.52
N VAL A 19 6.15 -0.82 3.13
CA VAL A 19 7.31 0.06 3.01
C VAL A 19 7.04 1.16 1.98
N SER A 20 6.59 0.78 0.78
CA SER A 20 6.28 1.71 -0.30
C SER A 20 5.19 2.70 0.10
N THR A 21 4.15 2.29 0.82
CA THR A 21 3.08 3.18 1.32
C THR A 21 3.63 4.21 2.30
N ILE A 22 4.49 3.81 3.24
CA ILE A 22 5.07 4.76 4.21
C ILE A 22 5.98 5.79 3.50
N LEU A 23 6.73 5.36 2.48
CA LEU A 23 7.53 6.25 1.65
C LEU A 23 6.65 7.18 0.80
N ALA A 24 5.60 6.66 0.17
CA ALA A 24 4.63 7.42 -0.61
C ALA A 24 3.87 8.46 0.25
N LEU A 25 3.75 8.22 1.56
CA LEU A 25 3.20 9.17 2.52
C LEU A 25 4.20 10.24 2.99
N GLY A 26 5.40 10.30 2.40
CA GLY A 26 6.38 11.37 2.69
C GLY A 26 6.93 11.33 4.11
N TYR A 27 6.81 10.21 4.82
CA TYR A 27 7.40 10.07 6.13
C TYR A 27 8.93 10.01 6.01
N GLN A 28 9.56 11.18 6.12
CA GLN A 28 11.01 11.28 6.18
C GLN A 28 11.54 10.58 7.44
N PRO A 29 12.55 9.72 7.32
CA PRO A 29 13.13 9.01 8.44
C PRO A 29 13.94 9.99 9.30
N HIS A 30 13.28 10.66 10.24
CA HIS A 30 14.00 11.34 11.33
C HIS A 30 14.83 10.31 12.14
N SER A 31 14.38 9.06 12.15
CA SER A 31 15.15 7.89 12.57
C SER A 31 14.66 6.64 11.84
N ILE A 32 15.58 5.73 11.49
CA ILE A 32 15.26 4.41 10.91
C ILE A 32 14.26 3.64 11.77
N ARG A 33 14.29 3.83 13.10
CA ARG A 33 13.39 3.14 14.04
C ARG A 33 11.94 3.57 13.87
N HIS A 34 11.69 4.85 13.62
CA HIS A 34 10.32 5.36 13.41
C HIS A 34 9.76 4.89 12.07
N LEU A 35 10.58 4.84 11.03
CA LEU A 35 10.20 4.30 9.73
C LEU A 35 9.82 2.82 9.83
N LEU A 36 10.67 2.02 10.47
CA LEU A 36 10.43 0.59 10.69
C LEU A 36 9.19 0.36 11.55
N GLY A 37 9.01 1.12 12.63
CA GLY A 37 7.84 1.00 13.51
C GLY A 37 6.52 1.21 12.76
N LYS A 38 6.41 2.28 11.96
CA LYS A 38 5.21 2.56 11.15
C LYS A 38 4.98 1.50 10.08
N THR A 39 6.04 1.04 9.44
CA THR A 39 5.99 -0.02 8.41
C THR A 39 5.46 -1.32 9.01
N ILE A 40 6.03 -1.76 10.14
CA ILE A 40 5.64 -2.99 10.83
C ILE A 40 4.20 -2.88 11.33
N PHE A 41 3.82 -1.73 11.89
CA PHE A 41 2.46 -1.48 12.34
C PHE A 41 1.46 -1.60 11.19
N LEU A 42 1.72 -0.93 10.06
CA LEU A 42 0.87 -1.01 8.87
C LEU A 42 0.76 -2.44 8.35
N TRP A 43 1.88 -3.15 8.26
CA TRP A 43 1.92 -4.55 7.85
C TRP A 43 1.08 -5.44 8.76
N LEU A 44 1.20 -5.27 10.08
CA LEU A 44 0.43 -6.02 11.08
C LEU A 44 -1.08 -5.75 10.95
N VAL A 45 -1.47 -4.48 10.84
CA VAL A 45 -2.88 -4.09 10.69
C VAL A 45 -3.48 -4.71 9.43
N LEU A 46 -2.81 -4.57 8.28
CA LEU A 46 -3.30 -5.13 7.02
C LEU A 46 -3.33 -6.66 7.06
N TYR A 47 -2.30 -7.31 7.62
CA TYR A 47 -2.25 -8.76 7.74
C TYR A 47 -3.35 -9.31 8.67
N PHE A 48 -3.59 -8.62 9.80
CA PHE A 48 -4.66 -8.96 10.71
C PHE A 48 -6.03 -8.81 10.04
N THR A 49 -6.24 -7.69 9.33
CA THR A 49 -7.48 -7.45 8.58
C THR A 49 -7.70 -8.53 7.51
N TYR A 50 -6.64 -8.95 6.81
CA TYR A 50 -6.70 -10.04 5.83
C TYR A 50 -7.14 -11.37 6.44
N LYS A 51 -6.62 -11.70 7.63
CA LYS A 51 -7.00 -12.93 8.34
C LYS A 51 -8.44 -12.90 8.84
N THR A 52 -8.88 -11.78 9.39
CA THR A 52 -10.20 -11.64 10.01
C THR A 52 -11.30 -11.51 8.96
N ASN A 53 -11.13 -10.60 8.00
CA ASN A 53 -12.14 -10.35 6.97
C ASN A 53 -11.50 -9.85 5.68
N LYS A 54 -11.51 -10.70 4.65
CA LYS A 54 -10.94 -10.40 3.34
C LYS A 54 -11.58 -9.18 2.67
N LYS A 55 -12.89 -8.94 2.86
CA LYS A 55 -13.55 -7.74 2.32
C LYS A 55 -13.01 -6.48 2.97
N LEU A 56 -12.87 -6.48 4.30
CA LEU A 56 -12.27 -5.35 5.02
C LEU A 56 -10.84 -5.10 4.57
N PHE A 57 -10.04 -6.16 4.34
CA PHE A 57 -8.69 -6.00 3.82
C PHE A 57 -8.67 -5.30 2.45
N TYR A 58 -9.53 -5.71 1.52
CA TYR A 58 -9.58 -5.06 0.22
C TYR A 58 -10.02 -3.60 0.32
N ILE A 59 -11.01 -3.29 1.15
CA ILE A 59 -11.47 -1.92 1.36
C ILE A 59 -10.37 -1.07 1.99
N SER A 60 -9.80 -1.50 3.12
CA SER A 60 -8.79 -0.72 3.84
C SER A 60 -7.51 -0.53 3.02
N SER A 61 -7.02 -1.60 2.37
CA SER A 61 -5.85 -1.50 1.50
C SER A 61 -6.08 -0.61 0.28
N SER A 62 -7.30 -0.60 -0.30
CA SER A 62 -7.63 0.29 -1.42
C SER A 62 -7.70 1.75 -1.00
N ILE A 63 -8.31 2.05 0.17
CA ILE A 63 -8.35 3.41 0.71
C ILE A 63 -6.94 3.91 0.97
N ILE A 64 -6.11 3.10 1.65
CA ILE A 64 -4.71 3.44 1.94
C ILE A 64 -3.92 3.64 0.64
N PHE A 65 -4.12 2.76 -0.34
CA PHE A 65 -3.49 2.87 -1.66
C PHE A 65 -3.87 4.17 -2.37
N ILE A 66 -5.16 4.50 -2.46
CA ILE A 66 -5.61 5.73 -3.13
C ILE A 66 -5.05 6.97 -2.44
N MET A 67 -5.15 7.04 -1.11
CA MET A 67 -4.64 8.19 -0.35
C MET A 67 -3.13 8.36 -0.51
N SER A 68 -2.37 7.26 -0.45
CA SER A 68 -0.92 7.31 -0.65
C SER A 68 -0.54 7.61 -2.10
N LEU A 69 -1.27 7.11 -3.10
CA LEU A 69 -1.02 7.40 -4.51
C LEU A 69 -1.23 8.88 -4.83
N LEU A 70 -2.33 9.48 -4.34
CA LEU A 70 -2.63 10.89 -4.54
C LEU A 70 -1.61 11.79 -3.84
N TYR A 71 -1.11 11.36 -2.69
CA TYR A 71 -0.16 12.13 -1.92
C TYR A 71 1.30 11.95 -2.36
N MET A 72 1.62 10.86 -3.08
CA MET A 72 2.99 10.51 -3.47
C MET A 72 3.75 11.63 -4.21
N PRO A 73 3.16 12.35 -5.18
CA PRO A 73 3.86 13.46 -5.83
C PRO A 73 4.22 14.57 -4.85
N GLN A 74 3.28 14.93 -3.98
CA GLN A 74 3.48 15.92 -2.93
C GLN A 74 4.59 15.51 -1.96
N ALA A 75 4.56 14.24 -1.52
CA ALA A 75 5.54 13.67 -0.62
C ALA A 75 6.98 13.76 -1.18
N ILE A 76 7.13 13.55 -2.49
CA ILE A 76 8.44 13.59 -3.16
C ILE A 76 8.93 15.03 -3.34
N MET A 77 8.03 15.95 -3.74
CA MET A 77 8.41 17.33 -4.05
C MET A 77 8.54 18.22 -2.81
N LEU A 78 7.62 18.09 -1.87
CA LEU A 78 7.44 19.02 -0.75
C LEU A 78 7.64 18.36 0.63
N GLY A 79 7.83 17.04 0.66
CA GLY A 79 8.07 16.30 1.90
C GLY A 79 6.78 16.07 2.71
N PRO A 80 6.89 15.87 4.04
CA PRO A 80 5.76 15.49 4.89
C PRO A 80 4.71 16.59 4.99
N ILE A 81 3.47 16.17 5.31
CA ILE A 81 2.34 17.10 5.34
C ILE A 81 2.54 18.12 6.46
N SER A 82 2.42 19.40 6.11
CA SER A 82 2.47 20.51 7.05
C SER A 82 1.13 21.24 7.04
N THR A 83 0.84 21.96 8.11
CA THR A 83 -0.35 22.83 8.20
C THR A 83 -0.34 23.88 7.09
N GLY A 84 0.84 24.39 6.71
CA GLY A 84 1.01 25.31 5.59
C GLY A 84 0.56 24.71 4.25
N ILE A 85 0.96 23.46 3.95
CA ILE A 85 0.51 22.75 2.74
C ILE A 85 -1.01 22.60 2.74
N LEU A 86 -1.61 22.29 3.89
CA LEU A 86 -3.05 22.13 4.01
C LEU A 86 -3.79 23.44 3.72
N ILE A 87 -3.30 24.56 4.28
CA ILE A 87 -3.87 25.89 4.07
C ILE A 87 -3.77 26.28 2.59
N SER A 88 -2.60 26.11 1.98
CA SER A 88 -2.41 26.38 0.55
C SER A 88 -3.38 25.57 -0.31
N LEU A 89 -3.66 24.30 0.03
CA LEU A 89 -4.62 23.46 -0.70
C LEU A 89 -6.04 24.03 -0.69
N PHE A 90 -6.47 24.66 0.41
CA PHE A 90 -7.79 25.30 0.51
C PHE A 90 -7.85 26.67 -0.18
N GLU A 91 -6.71 27.33 -0.34
CA GLU A 91 -6.57 28.59 -1.07
C GLU A 91 -6.35 28.39 -2.58
N THR A 92 -5.92 27.19 -2.99
CA THR A 92 -5.53 26.87 -4.37
C THR A 92 -6.72 26.95 -5.31
N ASN A 93 -6.56 27.67 -6.42
CA ASN A 93 -7.54 27.73 -7.51
C ASN A 93 -7.27 26.70 -8.62
N THR A 94 -8.18 26.59 -9.60
CA THR A 94 -8.05 25.61 -10.70
C THR A 94 -6.85 25.88 -11.61
N THR A 95 -6.48 27.15 -11.81
CA THR A 95 -5.34 27.53 -12.65
C THR A 95 -4.03 27.09 -12.00
N GLU A 96 -3.86 27.40 -10.71
CA GLU A 96 -2.71 26.98 -9.89
C GLU A 96 -2.60 25.46 -9.81
N SER A 97 -3.74 24.74 -9.74
CA SER A 97 -3.75 23.28 -9.73
C SER A 97 -3.21 22.68 -11.04
N ILE A 98 -3.58 23.25 -12.18
CA ILE A 98 -3.11 22.80 -13.50
C ILE A 98 -1.64 23.13 -13.68
N GLU A 99 -1.22 24.33 -13.28
CA GLU A 99 0.18 24.75 -13.31
C GLU A 99 1.05 23.85 -12.42
N TYR A 100 0.60 23.56 -11.19
CA TYR A 100 1.26 22.60 -10.30
C TYR A 100 1.42 21.23 -10.97
N LEU A 101 0.36 20.70 -11.58
CA LEU A 101 0.39 19.40 -12.25
C LEU A 101 1.38 19.39 -13.42
N SER A 102 1.49 20.49 -14.17
CA SER A 102 2.45 20.63 -15.27
C SER A 102 3.91 20.70 -14.81
N ASN A 103 4.13 21.13 -13.56
CA ASN A 103 5.46 21.26 -12.96
C ASN A 103 5.95 19.98 -12.27
N ILE A 104 5.12 18.93 -12.18
CA ILE A 104 5.53 17.65 -11.60
C ILE A 104 6.52 16.95 -12.54
N PRO A 105 7.73 16.60 -12.09
CA PRO A 105 8.70 15.85 -12.89
C PRO A 105 8.12 14.53 -13.41
N SER A 106 8.42 14.19 -14.66
CA SER A 106 7.93 12.96 -15.32
C SER A 106 8.24 11.68 -14.54
N ASP A 107 9.40 11.66 -13.87
CA ASP A 107 9.88 10.51 -13.10
C ASP A 107 8.94 10.17 -11.92
N ILE A 108 8.25 11.17 -11.37
CA ILE A 108 7.27 10.97 -10.30
C ILE A 108 6.08 10.14 -10.78
N TYR A 109 5.61 10.37 -12.01
CA TYR A 109 4.55 9.56 -12.61
C TYR A 109 4.99 8.11 -12.82
N PHE A 110 6.27 7.88 -13.15
CA PHE A 110 6.82 6.53 -13.23
C PHE A 110 6.79 5.81 -11.87
N TYR A 111 7.15 6.49 -10.78
CA TYR A 111 7.02 5.92 -9.44
C TYR A 111 5.56 5.63 -9.04
N CYS A 112 4.63 6.51 -9.41
CA CYS A 112 3.20 6.27 -9.21
C CYS A 112 2.72 5.01 -9.95
N LEU A 113 3.15 4.82 -11.21
CA LEU A 113 2.83 3.61 -11.99
C LEU A 113 3.41 2.34 -11.35
N LEU A 114 4.65 2.39 -10.87
CA LEU A 114 5.28 1.27 -10.17
C LEU A 114 4.51 0.91 -8.89
N TYR A 115 4.05 1.93 -8.16
CA TYR A 115 3.24 1.72 -6.97
C TYR A 115 1.85 1.12 -7.28
N VAL A 116 1.22 1.54 -8.37
CA VAL A 116 -0.02 0.93 -8.89
C VAL A 116 0.21 -0.55 -9.22
N ALA A 117 1.30 -0.88 -9.93
CA ALA A 117 1.65 -2.26 -10.26
C ALA A 117 1.86 -3.11 -9.00
N LEU A 118 2.53 -2.56 -7.99
CA LEU A 118 2.73 -3.22 -6.70
C LEU A 118 1.41 -3.53 -6.00
N PHE A 119 0.46 -2.58 -6.00
CA PHE A 119 -0.87 -2.80 -5.43
C PHE A 119 -1.64 -3.90 -6.17
N ILE A 120 -1.61 -3.90 -7.51
CA ILE A 120 -2.23 -4.95 -8.32
C ILE A 120 -1.65 -6.32 -7.96
N LEU A 121 -0.32 -6.43 -7.89
CA LEU A 121 0.38 -7.66 -7.52
C LEU A 121 -0.01 -8.14 -6.10
N LEU A 122 -0.14 -7.21 -5.14
CA LEU A 122 -0.60 -7.53 -3.79
C LEU A 122 -2.00 -8.15 -3.80
N ILE A 123 -2.93 -7.56 -4.55
CA ILE A 123 -4.31 -8.05 -4.66
C ILE A 123 -4.34 -9.42 -5.34
N MET A 124 -3.55 -9.63 -6.39
CA MET A 124 -3.41 -10.94 -7.05
C MET A 124 -2.85 -12.00 -6.08
N ALA A 125 -1.80 -11.67 -5.34
CA ALA A 125 -1.17 -12.56 -4.37
C ALA A 125 -2.12 -12.93 -3.22
N SER A 126 -2.88 -11.97 -2.69
CA SER A 126 -3.87 -12.21 -1.63
C SER A 126 -4.99 -13.17 -2.08
N LYS A 127 -5.48 -13.03 -3.32
CA LYS A 127 -6.46 -13.93 -3.92
C LYS A 127 -5.89 -15.33 -4.08
N GLN A 128 -4.63 -15.46 -4.52
CA GLN A 128 -3.96 -16.75 -4.67
C GLN A 128 -3.76 -17.44 -3.31
N ALA A 129 -3.27 -16.73 -2.30
CA ALA A 129 -3.10 -17.23 -0.95
C ALA A 129 -4.44 -17.69 -0.33
N SER A 130 -5.52 -16.95 -0.62
CA SER A 130 -6.89 -17.31 -0.21
C SER A 130 -7.39 -18.60 -0.85
N LYS A 131 -7.25 -18.75 -2.17
CA LYS A 131 -7.68 -19.96 -2.89
C LYS A 131 -6.96 -21.20 -2.35
N GLN A 132 -5.66 -21.09 -2.08
CA GLN A 132 -4.88 -22.20 -1.54
C GLN A 132 -5.26 -22.60 -0.11
N ALA A 133 -5.68 -21.65 0.72
CA ALA A 133 -6.18 -21.95 2.07
C ALA A 133 -7.44 -22.81 2.01
N THR A 134 -8.40 -22.46 1.16
CA THR A 134 -9.65 -23.21 0.98
C THR A 134 -9.42 -24.64 0.46
N VAL A 135 -8.53 -24.83 -0.52
CA VAL A 135 -8.18 -26.17 -1.02
C VAL A 135 -7.55 -27.04 0.06
N THR A 136 -6.75 -26.42 0.95
CA THR A 136 -6.09 -27.17 2.03
C THR A 136 -7.07 -27.61 3.12
N SER A 137 -8.03 -26.76 3.50
CA SER A 137 -9.09 -27.15 4.45
C SER A 137 -9.99 -28.26 3.92
N LEU A 138 -10.28 -28.27 2.61
CA LEU A 138 -11.09 -29.32 1.98
C LEU A 138 -10.37 -30.68 2.01
N ASN A 139 -9.09 -30.73 1.64
CA ASN A 139 -8.32 -31.97 1.69
C ASN A 139 -8.23 -32.55 3.11
N ILE A 140 -8.04 -31.71 4.13
CA ILE A 140 -8.00 -32.19 5.53
C ILE A 140 -9.34 -32.83 5.91
N LYS A 141 -10.46 -32.22 5.51
CA LYS A 141 -11.80 -32.74 5.81
C LYS A 141 -12.08 -34.10 5.17
N ILE A 142 -11.58 -34.32 3.94
CA ILE A 142 -11.70 -35.60 3.21
C ILE A 142 -10.85 -36.70 3.86
N ILE A 143 -9.66 -36.38 4.37
CA ILE A 143 -8.79 -37.37 5.03
C ILE A 143 -9.35 -37.78 6.42
N SER A 144 -10.11 -36.88 7.07
CA SER A 144 -10.72 -37.13 8.38
C SER A 144 -12.11 -37.77 8.34
N SER A 145 -12.66 -38.05 7.15
CA SER A 145 -13.96 -38.70 6.93
C SER A 145 -13.79 -40.12 6.43
#